data_AF-A0A415K5X5-F1
#
_entry.id   AF-A0A415K5X5-F1
#
_cell.length_a   1.000
_cell.length_b   1.000
_cell.length_c   1.000
_cell.angle_alpha   90.00
_cell.angle_beta   90.00
_cell.angle_gamma   90.00
#
_symmetry.space_group_name_H-M   'P 1'
#
loop_
_entity.id
_entity.type
_entity.pdbx_description
1 polymer ?
#
loop_
_entity_poly.entity_id
_entity_poly.type
_entity_poly.pdbx_seq_one_letter_code
_entity_poly.pdbx_strand_id
1 'polypeptide(L)'
;MRTIKAIIVGVACLTAGAANAQWVVHDPGNLAQGIINTTKEIVETSATAQHTLDGFKETAKIFEQGRKYYDALKAVHDVVKGGVKVKKSIEMVADISEIYVRNYQKMLGDPNYTPDELSTISFGYAKLLSESADILQDLKNVVNVTGMSLSDAERLAIIDQSYKRLLEYRNLVQYYTDKNISVSYLRAKKKKDADRVVALYGDAEDRYW
;
A
#
# COMPACT_ATOMS: atom_id res chain seq x y z
N MET A 1 -51.79 -10.65 -36.61
CA MET A 1 -51.89 -9.72 -35.47
C MET A 1 -51.39 -10.43 -34.23
N ARG A 2 -50.45 -9.79 -33.51
CA ARG A 2 -50.27 -9.74 -32.04
C ARG A 2 -50.42 -11.11 -31.32
N THR A 3 -49.39 -11.77 -30.81
CA THR A 3 -48.52 -11.34 -29.70
C THR A 3 -47.41 -12.40 -29.43
N ILE A 4 -46.36 -12.49 -30.26
CA ILE A 4 -45.18 -13.37 -29.98
C ILE A 4 -43.94 -12.50 -29.67
N LYS A 5 -44.14 -11.35 -29.01
CA LYS A 5 -43.03 -10.45 -28.60
C LYS A 5 -43.03 -10.10 -27.11
N ALA A 6 -43.84 -10.76 -26.29
CA ALA A 6 -44.03 -10.37 -24.89
C ALA A 6 -43.43 -11.33 -23.84
N ILE A 7 -42.72 -12.39 -24.23
CA ILE A 7 -42.20 -13.39 -23.25
C ILE A 7 -40.68 -13.24 -23.00
N ILE A 8 -39.95 -12.44 -23.79
CA ILE A 8 -38.48 -12.28 -23.60
C ILE A 8 -38.13 -11.11 -22.64
N VAL A 9 -39.09 -10.26 -22.28
CA VAL A 9 -38.84 -9.09 -21.40
C VAL A 9 -39.01 -9.41 -19.91
N GLY A 10 -39.61 -10.55 -19.56
CA GLY A 10 -39.91 -10.91 -18.15
C GLY A 10 -38.79 -11.63 -17.39
N VAL A 11 -37.70 -12.05 -18.05
CA VAL A 11 -36.61 -12.84 -17.42
C VAL A 11 -35.34 -12.01 -17.21
N ALA A 12 -35.28 -10.78 -17.74
CA ALA A 12 -34.12 -9.90 -17.63
C ALA A 12 -34.09 -9.01 -16.38
N CYS A 13 -35.03 -9.17 -15.42
CA CYS A 13 -35.11 -8.34 -14.21
C CYS A 13 -34.99 -9.12 -12.89
N LEU A 14 -34.40 -10.32 -12.89
CA LEU A 14 -34.08 -11.06 -11.66
C LEU A 14 -32.60 -11.04 -11.27
N THR A 15 -31.76 -10.24 -11.94
CA THR A 15 -30.35 -10.04 -11.53
C THR A 15 -30.04 -8.61 -11.08
N ALA A 16 -31.03 -7.71 -11.10
CA ALA A 16 -30.89 -6.37 -10.53
C ALA A 16 -31.40 -6.38 -9.08
N GLY A 17 -30.49 -6.54 -8.11
CA GLY A 17 -30.86 -6.36 -6.71
C GLY A 17 -30.24 -7.34 -5.72
N ALA A 18 -29.01 -7.78 -5.96
CA ALA A 18 -28.12 -8.10 -4.86
C ALA A 18 -26.69 -7.75 -5.31
N ALA A 19 -26.43 -6.45 -5.46
CA ALA A 19 -25.12 -5.95 -5.08
C ALA A 19 -25.02 -6.18 -3.56
N ASN A 20 -24.82 -7.44 -3.17
CA ASN A 20 -24.08 -7.71 -1.98
C ASN A 20 -22.74 -7.04 -2.28
N ALA A 21 -22.53 -5.85 -1.71
CA ALA A 21 -21.20 -5.55 -1.21
C ALA A 21 -20.94 -6.67 -0.21
N GLN A 22 -20.50 -7.82 -0.74
CA GLN A 22 -19.93 -8.89 0.01
C GLN A 22 -18.78 -8.17 0.71
N TRP A 23 -18.97 -7.89 2.00
CA TRP A 23 -17.88 -7.40 2.82
C TRP A 23 -16.79 -8.44 2.65
N VAL A 24 -15.81 -8.15 1.78
CA VAL A 24 -14.58 -8.93 1.78
C VAL A 24 -14.14 -8.79 3.21
N VAL A 25 -14.15 -9.90 3.94
CA VAL A 25 -13.83 -9.91 5.35
C VAL A 25 -12.40 -9.39 5.42
N HIS A 26 -12.22 -8.11 5.71
CA HIS A 26 -10.94 -7.42 5.71
C HIS A 26 -10.20 -7.77 7.00
N ASP A 27 -9.97 -9.06 7.20
CA ASP A 27 -8.97 -9.55 8.13
C ASP A 27 -7.59 -9.04 7.62
N PRO A 28 -6.72 -8.47 8.49
CA PRO A 28 -5.35 -8.07 8.14
C PRO A 28 -4.56 -9.08 7.29
N GLY A 29 -4.86 -10.38 7.35
CA GLY A 29 -4.21 -11.35 6.43
C GLY A 29 -4.74 -11.34 5.01
N ASN A 30 -6.02 -11.03 4.79
CA ASN A 30 -6.55 -10.85 3.43
C ASN A 30 -5.99 -9.57 2.80
N LEU A 31 -5.83 -8.52 3.62
CA LEU A 31 -5.13 -7.31 3.24
C LEU A 31 -3.68 -7.63 2.83
N ALA A 32 -2.92 -8.27 3.73
CA ALA A 32 -1.53 -8.67 3.49
C ALA A 32 -1.38 -9.52 2.23
N GLN A 33 -2.25 -10.52 2.03
CA GLN A 33 -2.20 -11.38 0.86
C GLN A 33 -2.50 -10.61 -0.44
N GLY A 34 -3.46 -9.67 -0.42
CA GLY A 34 -3.73 -8.80 -1.56
C GLY A 34 -2.49 -8.01 -1.97
N ILE A 35 -1.80 -7.43 -0.99
CA ILE A 35 -0.55 -6.68 -1.21
C ILE A 35 0.55 -7.58 -1.77
N ILE A 36 0.76 -8.74 -1.17
CA ILE A 36 1.78 -9.71 -1.63
C ILE A 36 1.50 -10.12 -3.07
N ASN A 37 0.23 -10.34 -3.43
CA ASN A 37 -0.16 -10.71 -4.78
C ASN A 37 0.12 -9.59 -5.79
N THR A 38 -0.30 -8.35 -5.50
CA THR A 38 -0.01 -7.19 -6.34
C THR A 38 1.49 -6.94 -6.46
N THR A 39 2.23 -7.16 -5.37
CA THR A 39 3.69 -7.01 -5.36
C THR A 39 4.38 -8.06 -6.23
N LYS A 40 3.94 -9.32 -6.17
CA LYS A 40 4.41 -10.38 -7.08
C LYS A 40 4.10 -10.04 -8.53
N GLU A 41 2.90 -9.54 -8.81
CA GLU A 41 2.53 -9.10 -10.15
C GLU A 41 3.45 -7.98 -10.65
N ILE A 42 3.78 -6.99 -9.81
CA ILE A 42 4.79 -5.97 -10.13
C ILE A 42 6.13 -6.63 -10.45
N VAL A 43 6.61 -7.54 -9.61
CA VAL A 43 7.94 -8.18 -9.81
C VAL A 43 7.99 -9.07 -11.05
N GLU A 44 6.93 -9.83 -11.34
CA GLU A 44 6.93 -10.87 -12.36
C GLU A 44 6.44 -10.38 -13.72
N THR A 45 5.56 -9.37 -13.76
CA THR A 45 4.84 -8.99 -14.99
C THR A 45 4.95 -7.52 -15.39
N SER A 46 5.55 -6.65 -14.57
CA SER A 46 5.66 -5.24 -14.94
C SER A 46 6.70 -5.01 -16.05
N ALA A 47 6.30 -5.26 -17.30
CA ALA A 47 7.12 -4.98 -18.48
C ALA A 47 7.30 -3.46 -18.72
N THR A 48 6.49 -2.62 -18.04
CA THR A 48 6.58 -1.16 -18.15
C THR A 48 6.44 -0.47 -16.79
N ALA A 49 7.05 0.71 -16.70
CA ALA A 49 7.00 1.55 -15.51
C ALA A 49 5.57 2.06 -15.22
N GLN A 50 4.71 2.16 -16.23
CA GLN A 50 3.30 2.54 -16.03
C GLN A 50 2.50 1.43 -15.34
N HIS A 51 2.67 0.17 -15.77
CA HIS A 51 2.03 -0.98 -15.10
C HIS A 51 2.47 -1.11 -13.64
N THR A 52 3.76 -0.84 -13.38
CA THR A 52 4.29 -0.78 -12.01
C THR A 52 3.55 0.27 -11.16
N LEU A 53 3.42 1.49 -11.68
CA LEU A 53 2.74 2.57 -10.95
C LEU A 53 1.29 2.23 -10.64
N ASP A 54 0.60 1.57 -11.58
CA ASP A 54 -0.78 1.15 -11.38
C ASP A 54 -0.89 0.04 -10.31
N GLY A 55 0.08 -0.88 -10.25
CA GLY A 55 0.20 -1.84 -9.14
C GLY A 55 0.41 -1.17 -7.77
N PHE A 56 1.25 -0.13 -7.70
CA PHE A 56 1.41 0.63 -6.46
C PHE A 56 0.13 1.37 -6.06
N LYS A 57 -0.62 1.93 -7.02
CA LYS A 57 -1.90 2.59 -6.74
C LYS A 57 -2.94 1.62 -6.21
N GLU A 58 -3.05 0.42 -6.79
CA GLU A 58 -3.99 -0.59 -6.31
C GLU A 58 -3.60 -1.04 -4.90
N THR A 59 -2.31 -1.23 -4.64
CA THR A 59 -1.82 -1.51 -3.28
C THR A 59 -2.21 -0.40 -2.30
N ALA A 60 -1.97 0.87 -2.63
CA ALA A 60 -2.32 2.00 -1.77
C ALA A 60 -3.84 2.04 -1.47
N LYS A 61 -4.66 1.73 -2.46
CA LYS A 61 -6.12 1.62 -2.30
C LYS A 61 -6.53 0.47 -1.40
N ILE A 62 -5.88 -0.70 -1.51
CA ILE A 62 -6.07 -1.84 -0.62
C ILE A 62 -5.79 -1.43 0.84
N PHE A 63 -4.71 -0.68 1.10
CA PHE A 63 -4.42 -0.16 2.43
C PHE A 63 -5.43 0.84 2.95
N GLU A 64 -5.88 1.76 2.11
CA GLU A 64 -6.90 2.75 2.50
C GLU A 64 -8.21 2.06 2.91
N GLN A 65 -8.57 0.96 2.24
CA GLN A 65 -9.69 0.12 2.64
C GLN A 65 -9.44 -0.56 3.99
N GLY A 66 -8.24 -1.09 4.21
CA GLY A 66 -7.82 -1.65 5.50
C GLY A 66 -7.89 -0.64 6.65
N ARG A 67 -7.47 0.61 6.42
CA ARG A 67 -7.54 1.69 7.42
C ARG A 67 -8.97 1.94 7.89
N LYS A 68 -9.91 2.06 6.94
CA LYS A 68 -11.34 2.29 7.24
C LYS A 68 -11.96 1.15 8.06
N TYR A 69 -11.56 -0.09 7.81
CA TYR A 69 -12.00 -1.25 8.59
C TYR A 69 -11.59 -1.15 10.07
N TYR A 70 -10.34 -0.78 10.34
CA TYR A 70 -9.86 -0.65 11.72
C TYR A 70 -10.42 0.57 12.44
N ASP A 71 -10.65 1.68 11.72
CA ASP A 71 -11.35 2.83 12.28
C ASP A 71 -12.80 2.47 12.68
N ALA A 72 -13.45 1.57 11.94
CA ALA A 72 -14.78 1.05 12.31
C ALA A 72 -14.72 0.08 13.49
N LEU A 73 -13.69 -0.77 13.61
CA LEU A 73 -13.49 -1.65 14.77
C LEU A 73 -13.29 -0.87 16.09
N LYS A 74 -12.68 0.32 16.05
CA LYS A 74 -12.53 1.21 17.20
C LYS A 74 -13.88 1.65 17.81
N ALA A 75 -14.95 1.67 17.01
CA ALA A 75 -16.28 2.03 17.50
C ALA A 75 -16.90 0.93 18.39
N VAL A 76 -16.32 -0.27 18.42
CA VAL A 76 -16.80 -1.41 19.19
C VAL A 76 -15.68 -1.92 20.09
N HIS A 77 -15.73 -1.53 21.37
CA HIS A 77 -14.81 -1.82 22.48
C HIS A 77 -13.53 -0.97 22.54
N ASP A 78 -13.32 -0.36 23.71
CA ASP A 78 -12.03 0.19 24.14
C ASP A 78 -10.99 -0.94 24.19
N VAL A 79 -10.26 -1.12 23.09
CA VAL A 79 -9.18 -2.09 23.01
C VAL A 79 -7.91 -1.47 23.61
N VAL A 80 -7.55 -1.98 24.79
CA VAL A 80 -6.26 -1.92 25.51
C VAL A 80 -5.06 -1.55 24.63
N LYS A 81 -4.04 -0.83 25.16
CA LYS A 81 -2.73 -0.39 24.58
C LYS A 81 -2.25 -1.05 23.26
N GLY A 82 -2.46 -2.35 23.05
CA GLY A 82 -2.19 -3.06 21.79
C GLY A 82 -3.00 -2.57 20.58
N GLY A 83 -4.29 -2.21 20.74
CA GLY A 83 -5.14 -1.75 19.63
C GLY A 83 -4.62 -0.47 18.96
N VAL A 84 -4.07 0.46 19.76
CA VAL A 84 -3.44 1.69 19.25
C VAL A 84 -2.21 1.38 18.38
N LYS A 85 -1.35 0.44 18.81
CA LYS A 85 -0.16 0.06 18.04
C LYS A 85 -0.52 -0.69 16.75
N VAL A 86 -1.55 -1.55 16.78
CA VAL A 86 -2.06 -2.20 15.57
C VAL A 86 -2.55 -1.17 14.56
N LYS A 87 -3.34 -0.17 15.00
CA LYS A 87 -3.77 0.93 14.13
C LYS A 87 -2.57 1.67 13.52
N LYS A 88 -1.60 2.09 14.35
CA LYS A 88 -0.41 2.80 13.86
C LYS A 88 0.41 1.95 12.89
N SER A 89 0.48 0.64 13.11
CA SER A 89 1.13 -0.29 12.19
C SER A 89 0.49 -0.26 10.80
N ILE A 90 -0.84 -0.27 10.73
CA ILE A 90 -1.57 -0.19 9.45
C ILE A 90 -1.41 1.17 8.79
N GLU A 91 -1.49 2.26 9.57
CA GLU A 91 -1.21 3.61 9.10
C GLU A 91 0.21 3.71 8.51
N MET A 92 1.21 3.10 9.16
CA MET A 92 2.58 3.07 8.63
C MET A 92 2.67 2.34 7.29
N VAL A 93 1.94 1.25 7.07
CA VAL A 93 2.01 0.56 5.77
C VAL A 93 1.24 1.31 4.67
N ALA A 94 0.16 2.01 5.03
CA ALA A 94 -0.51 2.95 4.14
C ALA A 94 0.43 4.11 3.73
N ASP A 95 1.10 4.73 4.70
CA ASP A 95 2.12 5.76 4.46
C ASP A 95 3.22 5.27 3.51
N ILE A 96 3.75 4.07 3.76
CA ILE A 96 4.77 3.43 2.92
C ILE A 96 4.28 3.33 1.47
N SER A 97 3.03 2.93 1.27
CA SER A 97 2.44 2.79 -0.07
C SER A 97 2.24 4.13 -0.77
N GLU A 98 1.85 5.17 -0.02
CA GLU A 98 1.73 6.51 -0.55
C GLU A 98 3.09 7.08 -0.98
N ILE A 99 4.15 6.83 -0.20
CA ILE A 99 5.54 7.22 -0.55
C ILE A 99 5.90 6.62 -1.92
N TYR A 100 5.57 5.35 -2.18
CA TYR A 100 5.86 4.73 -3.47
C TYR A 100 5.09 5.36 -4.61
N VAL A 101 3.76 5.49 -4.50
CA VAL A 101 2.93 6.07 -5.57
C VAL A 101 3.41 7.48 -5.92
N ARG A 102 3.58 8.32 -4.90
CA ARG A 102 3.95 9.72 -5.08
C ARG A 102 5.35 9.86 -5.70
N ASN A 103 6.35 9.18 -5.17
CA ASN A 103 7.73 9.35 -5.62
C ASN A 103 8.01 8.62 -6.93
N TYR A 104 7.46 7.42 -7.13
CA TYR A 104 7.63 6.70 -8.38
C TYR A 104 6.98 7.47 -9.54
N GLN A 105 5.78 8.04 -9.35
CA GLN A 105 5.15 8.90 -10.35
C GLN A 105 6.01 10.12 -10.72
N LYS A 106 6.66 10.76 -9.74
CA LYS A 106 7.61 11.85 -10.00
C LYS A 106 8.82 11.35 -10.80
N MET A 107 9.39 10.20 -10.43
CA MET A 107 10.54 9.59 -11.09
C MET A 107 10.24 9.23 -12.56
N LEU A 108 9.02 8.82 -12.90
CA LEU A 108 8.62 8.60 -14.30
C LEU A 108 8.72 9.86 -15.16
N GLY A 109 8.48 11.04 -14.58
CA GLY A 109 8.57 12.34 -15.26
C GLY A 109 9.97 12.97 -15.22
N ASP A 110 10.93 12.31 -14.58
CA ASP A 110 12.27 12.82 -14.36
C ASP A 110 13.25 12.27 -15.40
N PRO A 111 13.78 13.12 -16.30
CA PRO A 111 14.68 12.71 -17.38
C PRO A 111 16.08 12.34 -16.88
N ASN A 112 16.31 12.39 -15.57
CA ASN A 112 17.55 11.92 -14.97
C ASN A 112 17.57 10.41 -14.72
N TYR A 113 16.46 9.69 -14.92
CA TYR A 113 16.44 8.22 -14.83
C TYR A 113 16.33 7.54 -16.19
N THR A 114 17.01 6.42 -16.33
CA THR A 114 16.77 5.50 -17.45
C THR A 114 15.60 4.55 -17.13
N PRO A 115 14.98 3.93 -18.15
CA PRO A 115 13.97 2.91 -17.93
C PRO A 115 14.45 1.75 -17.02
N ASP A 116 15.71 1.31 -17.17
CA ASP A 116 16.29 0.24 -16.36
C ASP A 116 16.47 0.65 -14.88
N GLU A 117 16.81 1.92 -14.64
CA GLU A 117 16.88 2.46 -13.28
C GLU A 117 15.50 2.54 -12.65
N LEU A 118 14.47 2.98 -13.40
CA LEU A 118 13.09 2.99 -12.93
C LEU A 118 12.57 1.59 -12.63
N SER A 119 12.97 0.59 -13.41
CA SER A 119 12.68 -0.83 -13.15
C SER A 119 13.38 -1.33 -11.88
N THR A 120 14.66 -0.98 -11.70
CA THR A 120 15.40 -1.35 -10.49
C THR A 120 14.81 -0.70 -9.23
N ILE A 121 14.40 0.57 -9.33
CA ILE A 121 13.74 1.31 -8.24
C ILE A 121 12.41 0.65 -7.87
N SER A 122 11.60 0.27 -8.87
CA SER A 122 10.33 -0.37 -8.60
C SER A 122 10.48 -1.73 -7.94
N PHE A 123 11.45 -2.55 -8.35
CA PHE A 123 11.74 -3.82 -7.68
C PHE A 123 12.17 -3.61 -6.22
N GLY A 124 12.95 -2.58 -5.93
CA GLY A 124 13.30 -2.21 -4.56
C GLY A 124 12.07 -1.86 -3.71
N TYR A 125 11.17 -1.02 -4.24
CA TYR A 125 9.91 -0.68 -3.57
C TYR A 125 8.99 -1.89 -3.39
N ALA A 126 8.83 -2.73 -4.41
CA ALA A 126 8.05 -3.95 -4.34
C ALA A 126 8.57 -4.87 -3.22
N LYS A 127 9.89 -5.08 -3.14
CA LYS A 127 10.47 -5.90 -2.06
C LYS A 127 10.17 -5.34 -0.67
N LEU A 128 10.38 -4.03 -0.46
CA LEU A 128 10.11 -3.37 0.84
C LEU A 128 8.63 -3.41 1.22
N LEU A 129 7.74 -3.29 0.23
CA LEU A 129 6.30 -3.41 0.39
C LEU A 129 5.89 -4.83 0.83
N SER A 130 6.42 -5.87 0.17
CA SER A 130 6.15 -7.27 0.52
C SER A 130 6.53 -7.56 1.96
N GLU A 131 7.73 -7.15 2.36
CA GLU A 131 8.25 -7.36 3.71
C GLU A 131 7.40 -6.63 4.78
N SER A 132 6.89 -5.45 4.44
CA SER A 132 5.98 -4.70 5.31
C SER A 132 4.60 -5.39 5.41
N ALA A 133 4.12 -5.99 4.33
CA ALA A 133 2.86 -6.74 4.31
C ALA A 133 2.95 -8.07 5.08
N ASP A 134 4.10 -8.75 5.04
CA ASP A 134 4.34 -9.97 5.82
C ASP A 134 4.21 -9.69 7.34
N ILE A 135 4.65 -8.52 7.81
CA ILE A 135 4.46 -8.13 9.23
C ILE A 135 2.98 -7.96 9.59
N LEU A 136 2.12 -7.60 8.64
CA LEU A 136 0.67 -7.52 8.89
C LEU A 136 0.04 -8.91 9.05
N GLN A 137 0.64 -9.96 8.47
CA GLN A 137 0.23 -11.35 8.75
C GLN A 137 0.56 -11.75 10.19
N ASP A 138 1.69 -11.31 10.74
CA ASP A 138 2.02 -11.54 12.15
C ASP A 138 0.96 -10.89 13.05
N LEU A 139 0.49 -9.69 12.69
CA LEU A 139 -0.56 -8.99 13.43
C LEU A 139 -1.93 -9.71 13.34
N LYS A 140 -2.29 -10.29 12.20
CA LYS A 140 -3.52 -11.10 12.05
C LYS A 140 -3.64 -12.18 13.11
N ASN A 141 -2.56 -12.91 13.33
CA ASN A 141 -2.54 -14.04 14.26
C ASN A 141 -2.75 -13.61 15.71
N VAL A 142 -2.52 -12.34 16.04
CA VAL A 142 -2.77 -11.76 17.36
C VAL A 142 -4.22 -11.29 17.54
N VAL A 143 -4.86 -10.79 16.47
CA VAL A 143 -6.24 -10.29 16.50
C VAL A 143 -7.30 -11.38 16.29
N ASN A 144 -6.95 -12.50 15.64
CA ASN A 144 -7.89 -13.62 15.49
C ASN A 144 -8.05 -14.38 16.82
N VAL A 145 -9.23 -14.21 17.44
CA VAL A 145 -9.56 -14.73 18.78
C VAL A 145 -9.92 -16.23 18.75
N THR A 146 -9.95 -16.88 17.59
CA THR A 146 -10.39 -18.27 17.46
C THR A 146 -9.29 -19.26 17.82
N GLY A 147 -9.22 -19.62 19.10
CA GLY A 147 -8.94 -21.00 19.51
C GLY A 147 -7.49 -21.44 19.77
N MET A 148 -6.51 -20.54 19.85
CA MET A 148 -5.14 -20.91 20.25
C MET A 148 -4.50 -19.94 21.26
N SER A 149 -3.77 -20.55 22.20
CA SER A 149 -3.40 -20.08 23.53
C SER A 149 -2.27 -19.04 23.56
N LEU A 150 -2.61 -17.75 23.43
CA LEU A 150 -1.69 -16.65 23.78
C LEU A 150 -2.26 -15.85 24.93
N SER A 151 -1.45 -15.66 25.98
CA SER A 151 -1.73 -14.69 27.04
C SER A 151 -1.72 -13.26 26.51
N ASP A 152 -2.38 -12.35 27.21
CA ASP A 152 -2.38 -10.92 26.86
C ASP A 152 -0.96 -10.33 26.76
N ALA A 153 -0.02 -10.84 27.57
CA ALA A 153 1.38 -10.43 27.55
C ALA A 153 2.08 -10.86 26.25
N GLU A 154 1.88 -12.10 25.81
CA GLU A 154 2.45 -12.60 24.55
C GLU A 154 1.85 -11.86 23.34
N ARG A 155 0.54 -11.58 23.36
CA ARG A 155 -0.13 -10.78 22.33
C ARG A 155 0.45 -9.36 22.25
N LEU A 156 0.65 -8.71 23.40
CA LEU A 156 1.24 -7.37 23.46
C LEU A 156 2.71 -7.36 23.01
N ALA A 157 3.48 -8.40 23.30
CA ALA A 157 4.87 -8.53 22.85
C ALA A 157 4.97 -8.64 21.32
N ILE A 158 4.11 -9.46 20.70
CA ILE A 158 4.06 -9.58 19.23
C ILE A 158 3.68 -8.23 18.60
N ILE A 159 2.65 -7.56 19.13
CA ILE A 159 2.23 -6.24 18.63
C ILE A 159 3.37 -5.22 18.73
N ASP A 160 4.13 -5.19 19.83
CA ASP A 160 5.26 -4.28 20.01
C ASP A 160 6.39 -4.57 19.02
N GLN A 161 6.72 -5.84 18.82
CA GLN A 161 7.75 -6.27 17.87
C GLN A 161 7.37 -5.96 16.42
N SER A 162 6.13 -6.25 16.02
CA SER A 162 5.61 -5.94 14.69
C SER A 162 5.61 -4.43 14.43
N TYR A 163 5.20 -3.62 15.43
CA TYR A 163 5.24 -2.16 15.33
C TYR A 163 6.67 -1.63 15.12
N LYS A 164 7.65 -2.12 15.89
CA LYS A 164 9.07 -1.73 15.75
C LYS A 164 9.61 -2.08 14.37
N ARG A 165 9.37 -3.30 13.89
CA ARG A 165 9.79 -3.72 12.55
C ARG A 165 9.18 -2.84 11.47
N LEU A 166 7.87 -2.55 11.54
CA LEU A 166 7.22 -1.67 10.57
C LEU A 166 7.79 -0.26 10.56
N LEU A 167 8.14 0.29 11.72
CA LEU A 167 8.83 1.57 11.81
C LEU A 167 10.21 1.53 11.13
N GLU A 168 10.97 0.46 11.32
CA GLU A 168 12.25 0.23 10.64
C GLU A 168 12.09 0.15 9.12
N TYR A 169 11.09 -0.60 8.62
CA TYR A 169 10.80 -0.67 7.19
C TYR A 169 10.35 0.68 6.63
N ARG A 170 9.51 1.44 7.34
CA ARG A 170 9.13 2.80 6.94
C ARG A 170 10.35 3.70 6.78
N ASN A 171 11.30 3.64 7.72
CA ASN A 171 12.53 4.42 7.64
C ASN A 171 13.43 3.95 6.49
N LEU A 172 13.51 2.65 6.24
CA LEU A 172 14.26 2.08 5.13
C LEU A 172 13.68 2.51 3.78
N VAL A 173 12.36 2.56 3.66
CA VAL A 173 11.64 3.07 2.48
C VAL A 173 11.96 4.54 2.23
N GLN A 174 11.91 5.36 3.28
CA GLN A 174 12.29 6.77 3.18
C GLN A 174 13.74 6.91 2.72
N TYR A 175 14.68 6.22 3.38
CA TYR A 175 16.09 6.25 3.02
C TYR A 175 16.35 5.78 1.58
N TYR A 176 15.70 4.70 1.13
CA TYR A 176 15.81 4.21 -0.23
C TYR A 176 15.28 5.22 -1.25
N THR A 177 14.16 5.87 -0.94
CA THR A 177 13.57 6.93 -1.76
C THR A 177 14.52 8.12 -1.88
N ASP A 178 15.01 8.64 -0.75
CA ASP A 178 15.89 9.80 -0.70
C ASP A 178 17.20 9.54 -1.43
N LYS A 179 17.75 8.32 -1.28
CA LYS A 179 18.95 7.91 -2.01
C LYS A 179 18.72 7.93 -3.52
N ASN A 180 17.60 7.41 -4.02
CA ASN A 180 17.30 7.44 -5.45
C ASN A 180 17.09 8.87 -5.95
N ILE A 181 16.39 9.72 -5.19
CA ILE A 181 16.20 11.14 -5.52
C ILE A 181 17.54 11.89 -5.56
N SER A 182 18.47 11.59 -4.64
CA SER A 182 19.79 12.22 -4.60
C SER A 182 20.60 12.00 -5.88
N VAL A 183 20.41 10.85 -6.56
CA VAL A 183 21.04 10.57 -7.87
C VAL A 183 20.54 11.55 -8.93
N SER A 184 19.24 11.85 -8.94
CA SER A 184 18.66 12.85 -9.85
C SER A 184 19.22 14.24 -9.56
N TYR A 185 19.27 14.66 -8.29
CA TYR A 185 19.89 15.93 -7.90
C TYR A 185 21.34 16.08 -8.38
N LEU A 186 22.16 15.04 -8.20
CA LEU A 186 23.56 15.04 -8.64
C LEU A 186 23.68 15.16 -10.16
N ARG A 187 22.80 14.50 -10.91
CA ARG A 187 22.76 14.56 -12.39
C ARG A 187 22.29 15.92 -12.88
N ALA A 188 21.24 16.47 -12.28
CA ALA A 188 20.70 17.78 -12.60
C ALA A 188 21.70 18.91 -12.29
N LYS A 189 22.43 18.82 -11.17
CA LYS A 189 23.51 19.76 -10.86
C LYS A 189 24.60 19.78 -11.93
N LYS A 190 24.98 18.62 -12.49
CA LYS A 190 25.93 18.54 -13.62
C LYS A 190 25.38 19.16 -14.91
N LYS A 191 24.07 19.08 -15.13
CA LYS A 191 23.36 19.64 -16.29
C LYS A 191 22.96 21.12 -16.12
N LYS A 192 23.22 21.72 -14.95
CA LYS A 192 22.71 23.06 -14.56
C LYS A 192 21.17 23.17 -14.60
N ASP A 193 20.48 22.09 -14.22
CA ASP A 193 19.01 21.97 -14.18
C ASP A 193 18.51 21.58 -12.77
N ALA A 194 19.23 22.02 -11.73
CA ALA A 194 18.93 21.65 -10.34
C ALA A 194 17.55 22.15 -9.89
N ASP A 195 17.15 23.34 -10.32
CA ASP A 195 15.88 23.99 -9.94
C ASP A 195 14.67 23.14 -10.31
N ARG A 196 14.72 22.43 -11.45
CA ARG A 196 13.67 21.51 -11.86
C ARG A 196 13.53 20.35 -10.89
N VAL A 197 14.64 19.77 -10.44
CA VAL A 197 14.64 18.63 -9.51
C VAL A 197 14.21 19.09 -8.11
N VAL A 198 14.62 20.28 -7.67
CA VAL A 198 14.11 20.92 -6.43
C VAL A 198 12.60 21.13 -6.53
N ALA A 199 12.08 21.62 -7.66
CA ALA A 199 10.64 21.79 -7.84
C ALA A 199 9.87 20.46 -7.85
N LEU A 200 10.51 19.37 -8.33
CA LEU A 200 9.90 18.06 -8.43
C LEU A 200 9.87 17.31 -7.08
N TYR A 201 10.97 17.35 -6.32
CA TYR A 201 11.11 16.56 -5.08
C TYR A 201 11.17 17.37 -3.79
N GLY A 202 11.55 18.65 -3.84
CA GLY A 202 11.65 19.51 -2.66
C GLY A 202 10.28 19.73 -2.00
N ASP A 203 10.29 19.78 -0.67
CA ASP A 203 9.13 20.23 0.09
C ASP A 203 8.94 21.75 -0.07
N ALA A 204 7.80 22.29 0.37
CA ALA A 204 7.53 23.72 0.23
C ALA A 204 8.60 24.63 0.89
N GLU A 205 9.32 24.11 1.89
CA GLU A 205 10.43 24.82 2.57
C GLU A 205 11.76 24.79 1.79
N ASP A 206 11.99 23.80 0.93
CA ASP A 206 13.24 23.66 0.17
C ASP A 206 13.30 24.53 -1.10
N ARG A 207 12.20 25.21 -1.45
CA ARG A 207 12.07 26.02 -2.67
C ARG A 207 12.49 27.49 -2.52
N TYR A 208 12.88 27.92 -1.32
CA TYR A 208 13.11 29.33 -0.98
C TYR A 208 14.51 29.66 -0.41
N TRP A 209 15.49 28.79 -0.60
CA TRP A 209 16.90 29.05 -0.26
C TRP A 209 17.78 29.02 -1.51
#